data_AF-A0A950P1S9-F1
#
_entry.id   AF-A0A950P1S9-F1
#
_cell.length_a   1.000
_cell.length_b   1.000
_cell.length_c   1.000
_cell.angle_alpha   90.00
_cell.angle_beta   90.00
_cell.angle_gamma   90.00
#
_symmetry.space_group_name_H-M   'P 1'
#
loop_
_entity.id
_entity.type
_entity.pdbx_description
1 polymer ?
#
loop_
_entity_poly.entity_id
_entity_poly.type
_entity_poly.pdbx_seq_one_letter_code
_entity_poly.pdbx_strand_id
1 'polypeptide(L)'
;MSAGGYVAVLVIDLHFPDVGSLKGKRKELSSIKAQLHGRMGVAVAETDYQDLWQRARLTAALTGGSLARLTAAADTVERWLRARCADGVVVERVVLSLDELRDVPEGAPDREPRFGRDE
;
A
#
# COMPACT_ATOMS: atom_id res chain seq x y z
N MET A 1 18.42 24.60 -9.01
CA MET A 1 17.15 24.00 -8.59
C MET A 1 17.51 22.87 -7.64
N SER A 2 17.11 22.92 -6.37
CA SER A 2 17.39 21.80 -5.46
C SER A 2 16.73 20.55 -6.04
N ALA A 3 17.51 19.54 -6.36
CA ALA A 3 17.03 18.29 -6.92
C ALA A 3 16.33 17.49 -5.82
N GLY A 4 15.08 17.84 -5.54
CA GLY A 4 14.26 17.15 -4.54
C GLY A 4 13.69 15.83 -5.09
N GLY A 5 13.69 14.80 -4.24
CA GLY A 5 12.93 13.57 -4.48
C GLY A 5 11.58 13.63 -3.80
N TYR A 6 10.67 12.76 -4.22
CA TYR A 6 9.39 12.53 -3.57
C TYR A 6 9.25 11.04 -3.24
N VAL A 7 8.51 10.73 -2.20
CA VAL A 7 8.07 9.38 -1.86
C VAL A 7 6.55 9.37 -1.74
N ALA A 8 5.93 8.32 -2.28
CA ALA A 8 4.53 8.02 -2.09
C ALA A 8 4.44 6.70 -1.35
N VAL A 9 3.82 6.70 -0.18
CA VAL A 9 3.54 5.50 0.62
C VAL A 9 2.05 5.19 0.50
N LEU A 10 1.75 3.93 0.23
CA LEU A 10 0.40 3.39 0.21
C LEU A 10 0.26 2.39 1.36
N VAL A 11 -0.73 2.59 2.21
CA VAL A 11 -1.19 1.62 3.19
C VAL A 11 -2.45 0.97 2.62
N ILE A 12 -2.36 -0.33 2.37
CA ILE A 12 -3.36 -1.09 1.61
C ILE A 12 -3.92 -2.17 2.54
N ASP A 13 -5.15 -1.99 2.97
CA ASP A 13 -5.89 -3.03 3.70
C ASP A 13 -6.68 -3.89 2.69
N LEU A 14 -6.53 -5.20 2.80
CA LEU A 14 -7.15 -6.19 1.94
C LEU A 14 -8.05 -7.14 2.73
N HIS A 15 -9.23 -7.41 2.19
CA HIS A 15 -10.17 -8.42 2.67
C HIS A 15 -10.40 -9.50 1.59
N PHE A 16 -10.32 -10.77 1.99
CA PHE A 16 -10.44 -11.94 1.13
C PHE A 16 -11.58 -12.86 1.63
N PRO A 17 -12.85 -12.59 1.28
CA PRO A 17 -13.98 -13.34 1.82
C PRO A 17 -13.94 -14.83 1.45
N ASP A 18 -13.45 -15.17 0.26
CA ASP A 18 -13.47 -16.54 -0.29
C ASP A 18 -12.21 -17.37 -0.01
N VAL A 19 -11.14 -16.75 0.50
CA VAL A 19 -9.94 -17.48 0.90
C VAL A 19 -10.29 -18.24 2.16
N GLY A 20 -9.97 -19.53 2.31
CA GLY A 20 -10.29 -20.32 3.52
C GLY A 20 -9.09 -20.81 4.33
N SER A 21 -7.89 -20.26 4.09
CA SER A 21 -6.66 -20.69 4.78
C SER A 21 -5.51 -19.71 4.61
N LEU A 22 -4.53 -19.75 5.52
CA LEU A 22 -3.29 -18.98 5.40
C LEU A 22 -2.51 -19.28 4.10
N LYS A 23 -2.56 -20.53 3.63
CA LYS A 23 -1.95 -20.92 2.34
C LYS A 23 -2.65 -20.22 1.17
N GLY A 24 -3.99 -20.15 1.21
CA GLY A 24 -4.79 -19.42 0.24
C GLY A 24 -4.43 -17.93 0.22
N LYS A 25 -4.38 -17.29 1.40
CA LYS A 25 -3.95 -15.89 1.53
C LYS A 25 -2.58 -15.66 0.91
N ARG A 26 -1.59 -16.49 1.24
CA ARG A 26 -0.23 -16.38 0.68
C ARG A 26 -0.21 -16.44 -0.84
N LYS A 27 -1.06 -17.25 -1.46
CA LYS A 27 -1.19 -17.33 -2.93
C LYS A 27 -1.72 -16.01 -3.51
N GLU A 28 -2.81 -15.47 -2.95
CA GLU A 28 -3.38 -14.19 -3.39
C GLU A 28 -2.37 -13.04 -3.22
N LEU A 29 -1.75 -12.93 -2.03
CA LEU A 29 -0.75 -11.90 -1.75
C LEU A 29 0.49 -12.02 -2.62
N SER A 30 0.95 -13.24 -2.92
CA SER A 30 2.08 -13.43 -3.82
C SER A 30 1.77 -12.93 -5.23
N SER A 31 0.55 -13.17 -5.73
CA SER A 31 0.11 -12.68 -7.04
C SER A 31 0.05 -11.15 -7.05
N ILE A 32 -0.58 -10.56 -6.03
CA ILE A 32 -0.69 -9.09 -5.90
C ILE A 32 0.69 -8.44 -5.82
N LYS A 33 1.56 -8.90 -4.92
CA LYS A 33 2.91 -8.35 -4.75
C LYS A 33 3.76 -8.51 -6.01
N ALA A 34 3.64 -9.61 -6.73
CA ALA A 34 4.36 -9.82 -7.99
C ALA A 34 3.93 -8.81 -9.07
N GLN A 35 2.64 -8.48 -9.17
CA GLN A 35 2.15 -7.48 -10.11
C GLN A 35 2.60 -6.06 -9.73
N LEU A 36 2.46 -5.70 -8.46
CA LEU A 36 2.92 -4.40 -7.93
C LEU A 36 4.42 -4.20 -8.18
N HIS A 37 5.23 -5.22 -7.87
CA HIS A 37 6.68 -5.15 -8.04
C HIS A 37 7.08 -5.20 -9.51
N GLY A 38 6.65 -6.24 -10.25
CA GLY A 38 7.12 -6.53 -11.59
C GLY A 38 6.56 -5.64 -12.70
N ARG A 39 5.36 -5.06 -12.52
CA ARG A 39 4.75 -4.19 -13.54
C ARG A 39 4.76 -2.71 -13.16
N MET A 40 4.71 -2.40 -11.87
CA MET A 40 4.49 -1.03 -11.41
C MET A 40 5.71 -0.44 -10.68
N GLY A 41 6.78 -1.22 -10.49
CA GLY A 41 8.02 -0.76 -9.85
C GLY A 41 7.83 -0.41 -8.37
N VAL A 42 6.81 -0.98 -7.72
CA VAL A 42 6.47 -0.69 -6.33
C VAL A 42 7.28 -1.59 -5.40
N ALA A 43 7.90 -1.01 -4.37
CA ALA A 43 8.40 -1.78 -3.24
C ALA A 43 7.22 -2.10 -2.32
N VAL A 44 7.02 -3.36 -1.92
CA VAL A 44 5.83 -3.79 -1.17
C VAL A 44 6.13 -4.89 -0.16
N ALA A 45 5.57 -4.79 1.04
CA ALA A 45 5.65 -5.78 2.11
C ALA A 45 4.28 -6.00 2.77
N GLU A 46 4.05 -7.19 3.32
CA GLU A 46 2.92 -7.45 4.23
C GLU A 46 3.34 -7.02 5.64
N THR A 47 2.61 -6.08 6.24
CA THR A 47 3.01 -5.38 7.46
C THR A 47 2.08 -5.60 8.64
N ASP A 48 0.90 -6.20 8.43
CA ASP A 48 -0.04 -6.54 9.50
C ASP A 48 -0.98 -7.69 9.09
N TYR A 49 -1.71 -8.24 10.07
CA TYR A 49 -2.68 -9.32 9.95
C TYR A 49 -2.10 -10.64 9.39
N GLN A 50 -0.83 -10.94 9.65
CA GLN A 50 -0.18 -12.14 9.09
C GLN A 50 -0.87 -13.45 9.52
N ASP A 51 -1.48 -13.47 10.71
CA ASP A 51 -2.17 -14.64 11.29
C ASP A 51 -3.65 -14.77 10.90
N LEU A 52 -4.24 -13.76 10.25
CA LEU A 52 -5.60 -13.83 9.73
C LEU A 52 -5.58 -14.23 8.25
N TRP A 53 -6.44 -15.16 7.85
CA TRP A 53 -6.48 -15.64 6.45
C TRP A 53 -7.40 -14.81 5.54
N GLN A 54 -8.39 -14.11 6.10
CA GLN A 54 -9.25 -13.18 5.33
C GLN A 54 -8.74 -11.75 5.30
N ARG A 55 -7.68 -11.42 6.05
CA ARG A 55 -7.18 -10.03 6.14
C ARG A 55 -5.68 -9.97 5.87
N ALA A 56 -5.25 -8.87 5.28
CA ALA A 56 -3.85 -8.51 5.12
C ALA A 56 -3.70 -7.00 5.08
N ARG A 57 -2.60 -6.49 5.62
CA ARG A 57 -2.15 -5.12 5.36
C ARG A 57 -0.86 -5.17 4.57
N LEU A 58 -0.81 -4.41 3.48
CA LEU A 58 0.42 -4.15 2.75
C LEU A 58 0.86 -2.70 2.96
N THR A 59 2.15 -2.51 3.13
CA THR A 59 2.78 -1.20 2.96
C THR A 59 3.56 -1.22 1.65
N ALA A 60 3.28 -0.24 0.82
CA ALA A 60 3.89 -0.08 -0.49
C ALA A 60 4.50 1.32 -0.64
N ALA A 61 5.59 1.43 -1.41
CA ALA A 61 6.27 2.69 -1.66
C ALA A 61 6.70 2.84 -3.11
N LEU A 62 6.60 4.08 -3.60
CA LEU A 62 7.15 4.55 -4.87
C LEU A 62 7.97 5.82 -4.61
N THR A 63 8.98 6.06 -5.43
CA THR A 63 9.79 7.29 -5.36
C THR A 63 10.06 7.85 -6.75
N GLY A 64 10.32 9.15 -6.84
CA GLY A 64 10.68 9.79 -8.10
C GLY A 64 11.04 11.27 -7.96
N GLY A 65 11.65 11.84 -8.99
CA GLY A 65 12.06 13.26 -9.01
C GLY A 65 10.95 14.24 -9.44
N SER A 66 9.71 13.79 -9.62
CA SER A 66 8.59 14.62 -10.05
C SER A 66 7.31 14.20 -9.32
N LEU A 67 6.74 15.14 -8.55
CA LEU A 67 5.48 14.93 -7.82
C LEU A 67 4.33 14.53 -8.75
N ALA A 68 4.23 15.17 -9.92
CA ALA A 68 3.18 14.89 -10.89
C ALA A 68 3.27 13.45 -11.43
N ARG A 69 4.48 13.01 -11.83
CA ARG A 69 4.69 11.65 -12.33
C ARG A 69 4.49 10.61 -11.23
N LEU A 70 4.97 10.88 -10.03
CA LEU A 70 4.79 10.00 -8.87
C LEU A 70 3.32 9.85 -8.49
N THR A 71 2.57 10.95 -8.47
CA THR A 71 1.12 10.95 -8.23
C THR A 71 0.39 10.11 -9.28
N ALA A 72 0.68 10.31 -10.57
CA ALA A 72 0.06 9.53 -11.64
C ALA A 72 0.38 8.02 -11.55
N ALA A 73 1.60 7.68 -11.13
CA ALA A 73 1.98 6.29 -10.88
C ALA A 73 1.21 5.70 -9.67
N ALA A 74 1.11 6.44 -8.57
CA ALA A 74 0.33 6.03 -7.40
C ALA A 74 -1.16 5.84 -7.72
N ASP A 75 -1.75 6.75 -8.50
CA ASP A 75 -3.15 6.64 -8.94
C ASP A 75 -3.36 5.39 -9.82
N THR A 76 -2.35 5.00 -10.61
CA THR A 76 -2.39 3.79 -11.42
C THR A 76 -2.40 2.53 -10.55
N VAL A 77 -1.58 2.51 -9.49
CA VAL A 77 -1.56 1.42 -8.50
C VAL A 77 -2.90 1.34 -7.78
N GLU A 78 -3.44 2.46 -7.31
CA GLU A 78 -4.72 2.49 -6.59
C GLU A 78 -5.87 2.00 -7.48
N ARG A 79 -5.97 2.48 -8.73
CA ARG A 79 -6.99 2.01 -9.67
C ARG A 79 -6.89 0.51 -9.92
N TRP A 80 -5.68 -0.01 -10.09
CA TRP A 80 -5.47 -1.44 -10.33
C TRP A 80 -5.87 -2.28 -9.11
N LEU A 81 -5.50 -1.85 -7.90
CA LEU A 81 -5.92 -2.52 -6.65
C LEU A 81 -7.44 -2.54 -6.52
N ARG A 82 -8.10 -1.41 -6.74
CA ARG A 82 -9.57 -1.31 -6.70
C ARG A 82 -10.23 -2.18 -7.75
N ALA A 83 -9.68 -2.29 -8.95
CA ALA A 83 -10.20 -3.18 -9.98
C ALA A 83 -9.99 -4.67 -9.65
N ARG A 84 -8.84 -5.02 -9.04
CA ARG A 84 -8.49 -6.41 -8.68
C ARG A 84 -9.18 -6.91 -7.41
N CYS A 85 -9.57 -6.01 -6.52
CA CYS A 85 -10.08 -6.27 -5.18
C CYS A 85 -11.32 -5.40 -4.88
N ALA A 86 -12.29 -5.36 -5.80
CA ALA A 86 -13.42 -4.42 -5.81
C ALA A 86 -14.13 -4.25 -4.45
N ASP A 87 -14.38 -5.35 -3.73
CA ASP A 87 -15.17 -5.35 -2.48
C ASP A 87 -14.32 -5.50 -1.21
N GLY A 88 -12.99 -5.45 -1.34
CA GLY A 88 -12.08 -5.82 -0.26
C GLY A 88 -10.79 -5.04 -0.25
N VAL A 89 -10.77 -3.77 -0.72
CA VAL A 89 -9.57 -2.94 -0.63
C VAL A 89 -9.85 -1.52 -0.15
N VAL A 90 -9.06 -1.10 0.84
CA VAL A 90 -8.94 0.28 1.27
C VAL A 90 -7.50 0.72 1.06
N VAL A 91 -7.32 1.89 0.44
CA VAL A 91 -6.00 2.46 0.18
C VAL A 91 -5.93 3.83 0.83
N GLU A 92 -5.00 3.99 1.76
CA GLU A 92 -4.56 5.30 2.26
C GLU A 92 -3.24 5.66 1.60
N ARG A 93 -3.12 6.91 1.14
CA ARG A 93 -1.91 7.40 0.47
C ARG A 93 -1.35 8.62 1.19
N VAL A 94 -0.05 8.61 1.38
CA VAL A 94 0.73 9.76 1.85
C VAL A 94 1.81 10.06 0.81
N VAL A 95 1.96 11.33 0.44
CA VAL A 95 3.01 11.78 -0.48
C VAL A 95 3.79 12.89 0.20
N LEU A 96 5.12 12.78 0.20
CA LEU A 96 6.02 13.74 0.82
C LEU A 96 7.20 14.00 -0.12
N SER A 97 7.68 15.24 -0.14
CA SER A 97 9.00 15.58 -0.65
C SER A 97 10.09 15.12 0.33
N LEU A 98 11.33 15.06 -0.15
CA LEU A 98 12.48 14.69 0.68
C LEU A 98 12.71 15.69 1.83
N ASP A 99 12.39 16.96 1.62
CA ASP A 99 12.52 17.99 2.66
C ASP A 99 11.44 17.79 3.72
N GLU A 100 10.18 17.60 3.33
CA GLU A 100 9.10 17.26 4.28
C GLU A 100 9.38 15.97 5.04
N LEU A 101 9.98 14.96 4.39
CA LEU A 101 10.33 13.69 5.03
C LEU A 101 11.43 13.86 6.11
N ARG A 102 12.39 14.77 5.89
CA ARG A 102 13.45 15.09 6.87
C ARG A 102 12.91 15.81 8.10
N ASP A 103 11.79 16.53 7.93
CA ASP A 103 11.17 17.35 8.97
C ASP A 103 10.07 16.61 9.74
N VAL A 104 9.80 15.32 9.45
CA VAL A 104 8.82 14.52 10.21
C VAL A 104 9.33 14.32 11.64
N PRO A 105 8.60 14.78 12.68
CA PRO A 105 9.00 14.56 14.06
C PRO A 105 8.93 13.07 14.40
N GLU A 106 9.95 12.56 15.10
CA GLU A 106 9.94 11.19 15.63
C GLU A 106 8.73 10.98 16.55
N GLY A 107 8.00 9.87 16.37
CA GLY A 107 6.90 9.48 17.26
C GLY A 107 5.49 9.95 16.88
N ALA A 108 5.21 10.20 15.59
CA ALA A 108 3.82 10.42 15.14
C ALA A 108 2.92 9.24 15.59
N PRO A 109 1.72 9.53 16.15
CA PRO A 109 0.86 8.48 16.71
C PRO A 109 0.44 7.48 15.64
N ASP A 110 0.41 6.20 16.01
CA ASP A 110 -0.18 5.15 15.19
C ASP A 110 -1.62 5.55 14.81
N ARG A 111 -1.88 5.70 13.51
CA ARG A 111 -3.24 5.93 13.03
C ARG A 111 -4.04 4.64 13.19
N GLU A 112 -5.18 4.71 13.87
CA GLU A 112 -6.09 3.57 13.99
C GLU A 112 -6.47 3.03 12.59
N PRO A 113 -6.54 1.70 12.41
CA PRO A 113 -7.01 1.11 11.16
C PRO A 113 -8.38 1.66 10.77
N ARG A 114 -8.53 2.06 9.50
CA ARG A 114 -9.81 2.60 8.98
C ARG A 114 -10.86 1.52 8.71
N PHE A 115 -10.50 0.24 8.83
CA PHE A 115 -11.47 -0.84 8.72
C PHE A 115 -12.30 -0.89 10.00
N GLY A 116 -13.64 -0.92 9.85
CA GLY A 116 -14.55 -1.13 10.95
C GLY A 116 -14.20 -2.40 11.72
N ARG A 117 -14.55 -2.44 13.00
CA ARG A 117 -14.54 -3.67 13.78
C ARG A 117 -15.46 -4.67 13.08
N ASP A 118 -14.88 -5.64 12.38
CA ASP A 118 -15.61 -6.74 11.78
C ASP A 118 -16.07 -7.69 12.89
N GLU A 119 -17.36 -8.01 12.88
CA GLU A 119 -17.92 -9.23 13.46
C GLU A 119 -17.52 -10.46 12.63
#